data_AF-A0AAD2CMA1-F1
#
_entry.id   AF-A0AAD2CMA1-F1
#
_cell.length_a   1.000
_cell.length_b   1.000
_cell.length_c   1.000
_cell.angle_alpha   90.00
_cell.angle_beta   90.00
_cell.angle_gamma   90.00
#
_symmetry.space_group_name_H-M   'P 1'
#
loop_
_entity.id
_entity.type
_entity.pdbx_description
1 polymer ?
#
loop_
_entity_poly.entity_id
_entity_poly.type
_entity_poly.pdbx_seq_one_letter_code
_entity_poly.pdbx_strand_id
1 'polypeptide(L)'
;MVEKKSQARAEAEEFFRDDGTPSPMEDVARNLAAYWMLYLIRGIVVTAFGIFFLADPSTSMGVLTTVFGTLFVLEGMGNLFKTCVVCFGTDSQTAFCLYSMLFLGNTILGIVILVYPNETLNMLIWFVALAFLIVGAIQIIVGVIFCIGNVGWEASLGISFLGLLYTILAGLLMSNLNESKDFVIRLIGGVITLFGIQLLYLAKRLKEMNETLEEEANMPKSTVTIEELPDDNDETAELTKLSGDL
;
A
#
# COMPACT_ATOMS: atom_id res chain seq x y z
N MET A 1 25.36 35.54 -12.32
CA MET A 1 25.45 34.09 -11.99
C MET A 1 25.54 33.84 -10.48
N VAL A 2 26.29 34.66 -9.73
CA VAL A 2 26.39 34.59 -8.26
C VAL A 2 25.05 34.89 -7.56
N GLU A 3 24.31 35.89 -8.04
CA GLU A 3 23.02 36.33 -7.46
C GLU A 3 21.93 35.24 -7.55
N LYS A 4 21.88 34.50 -8.66
CA LYS A 4 20.94 33.38 -8.84
C LYS A 4 21.23 32.21 -7.89
N LYS A 5 22.49 32.07 -7.46
CA LYS A 5 22.91 31.01 -6.52
C LYS A 5 22.60 31.38 -5.06
N SER A 6 22.62 32.67 -4.69
CA SER A 6 22.21 33.09 -3.34
C SER A 6 20.69 33.04 -3.19
N GLN A 7 19.94 33.40 -4.24
CA GLN A 7 18.48 33.35 -4.22
C GLN A 7 17.96 31.91 -4.09
N ALA A 8 18.52 30.97 -4.88
CA ALA A 8 18.20 29.55 -4.75
C ALA A 8 18.58 28.95 -3.39
N ARG A 9 19.59 29.51 -2.71
CA ARG A 9 19.99 29.09 -1.36
C ARG A 9 19.02 29.60 -0.29
N ALA A 10 18.55 30.84 -0.40
CA ALA A 10 17.56 31.40 0.51
C ALA A 10 16.21 30.68 0.40
N GLU A 11 15.76 30.38 -0.83
CA GLU A 11 14.52 29.61 -1.06
C GLU A 11 14.62 28.17 -0.53
N ALA A 12 15.79 27.52 -0.67
CA ALA A 12 16.01 26.21 -0.07
C ALA A 12 16.03 26.28 1.46
N GLU A 13 16.70 27.28 2.05
CA GLU A 13 16.74 27.47 3.50
C GLU A 13 15.35 27.79 4.08
N GLU A 14 14.50 28.51 3.34
CA GLU A 14 13.10 28.75 3.73
C GLU A 14 12.22 27.50 3.58
N PHE A 15 12.43 26.69 2.53
CA PHE A 15 11.72 25.41 2.34
C PHE A 15 12.12 24.34 3.36
N PHE A 16 13.37 24.36 3.85
CA PHE A 16 13.86 23.48 4.92
C PHE A 16 13.74 24.09 6.32
N ARG A 17 13.23 25.32 6.45
CA ARG A 17 12.95 25.93 7.74
C ARG A 17 11.76 25.20 8.34
N ASP A 18 12.05 24.29 9.26
CA ASP A 18 11.07 23.61 10.11
C ASP A 18 10.22 24.69 10.79
N ASP A 19 9.03 24.92 10.24
CA ASP A 19 8.06 25.90 10.71
C ASP A 19 7.30 25.37 11.94
N GLY A 20 7.67 24.20 12.44
CA GLY A 20 6.99 23.49 13.52
C GLY A 20 5.62 22.98 13.10
N THR A 21 5.27 23.06 11.80
CA THR A 21 4.06 22.40 11.30
C THR A 21 4.36 20.92 11.10
N PRO A 22 3.51 20.02 11.62
CA PRO A 22 3.71 18.59 11.43
C PRO A 22 3.76 18.29 9.93
N SER A 23 4.71 17.46 9.54
CA SER A 23 4.84 17.12 8.12
C SER A 23 3.55 16.45 7.63
N PRO A 24 3.15 16.58 6.35
CA PRO A 24 1.93 15.92 5.85
C PRO A 24 1.90 14.41 6.09
N MET A 25 3.07 13.76 6.19
CA MET A 25 3.22 12.35 6.55
C MET A 25 2.82 12.07 8.01
N GLU A 26 3.16 12.98 8.93
CA GLU A 26 2.80 12.89 10.35
C GLU A 26 1.29 13.05 10.56
N ASP A 27 0.64 13.97 9.84
CA ASP A 27 -0.81 14.13 9.89
C ASP A 27 -1.54 12.87 9.39
N VAL A 28 -1.04 12.26 8.31
CA VAL A 28 -1.56 10.99 7.81
C VAL A 28 -1.35 9.90 8.87
N ALA A 29 -0.14 9.77 9.44
CA ALA A 29 0.15 8.77 10.47
C ALA A 29 -0.71 8.96 11.73
N ARG A 30 -0.92 10.20 12.17
CA ARG A 30 -1.77 10.57 13.31
C ARG A 30 -3.23 10.22 13.06
N ASN A 31 -3.73 10.51 11.86
CA ASN A 31 -5.07 10.10 11.46
C ASN A 31 -5.22 8.57 11.38
N LEU A 32 -4.23 7.84 10.87
CA LEU A 32 -4.25 6.37 10.87
C LEU A 32 -4.19 5.78 12.28
N ALA A 33 -3.44 6.42 13.19
CA ALA A 33 -3.27 5.96 14.57
C ALA A 33 -4.62 5.84 15.29
N ALA A 34 -5.53 6.79 15.09
CA ALA A 34 -6.88 6.74 15.68
C ALA A 34 -7.69 5.49 15.25
N TYR A 35 -7.40 4.91 14.07
CA TYR A 35 -8.07 3.72 13.55
C TYR A 35 -7.30 2.41 13.80
N TRP A 36 -6.33 2.39 14.72
CA TRP A 36 -5.49 1.21 15.00
C TRP A 36 -6.31 -0.08 15.24
N MET A 37 -7.45 0.02 15.90
CA MET A 37 -8.32 -1.12 16.22
C MET A 37 -8.89 -1.79 14.95
N LEU A 38 -9.18 -0.99 13.91
CA LEU A 38 -9.63 -1.51 12.62
C LEU A 38 -8.53 -2.34 11.93
N TYR A 39 -7.29 -1.85 11.95
CA TYR A 39 -6.13 -2.58 11.43
C TYR A 39 -5.88 -3.88 12.18
N LEU A 40 -6.05 -3.88 13.51
CA LEU A 40 -5.91 -5.07 14.34
C LEU A 40 -6.95 -6.14 13.95
N ILE A 41 -8.24 -5.78 13.97
CA ILE A 41 -9.33 -6.70 13.62
C ILE A 41 -9.15 -7.24 12.19
N ARG A 42 -8.84 -6.35 11.24
CA ARG A 42 -8.57 -6.72 9.85
C ARG A 42 -7.38 -7.67 9.74
N GLY A 43 -6.29 -7.40 10.46
CA GLY A 43 -5.12 -8.27 10.52
C GLY A 43 -5.47 -9.67 11.03
N ILE A 44 -6.19 -9.77 12.15
CA ILE A 44 -6.63 -11.06 12.72
C ILE A 44 -7.47 -11.85 11.72
N VAL A 45 -8.46 -11.20 11.11
CA VAL A 45 -9.36 -11.83 10.13
C VAL A 45 -8.56 -12.31 8.91
N VAL A 46 -7.71 -11.46 8.33
CA VAL A 46 -6.89 -11.80 7.16
C VAL A 46 -5.92 -12.94 7.47
N THR A 47 -5.25 -12.92 8.63
CA THR A 47 -4.37 -14.02 9.06
C THR A 47 -5.15 -15.32 9.25
N ALA A 48 -6.33 -15.28 9.87
CA ALA A 48 -7.17 -16.46 10.05
C ALA A 48 -7.61 -17.06 8.70
N PHE A 49 -8.00 -16.22 7.74
CA PHE A 49 -8.29 -16.66 6.38
C PHE A 49 -7.05 -17.25 5.68
N GLY A 50 -5.88 -16.63 5.82
CA GLY A 50 -4.64 -17.17 5.27
C GLY A 50 -4.31 -18.56 5.81
N ILE A 51 -4.44 -18.75 7.14
CA ILE A 51 -4.24 -20.05 7.80
C ILE A 51 -5.29 -21.06 7.34
N PHE A 52 -6.55 -20.66 7.19
CA PHE A 52 -7.61 -21.51 6.65
C PHE A 52 -7.26 -22.02 5.23
N PHE A 53 -6.72 -21.15 4.37
CA PHE A 53 -6.28 -21.51 3.01
C PHE A 53 -5.12 -22.51 3.00
N LEU A 54 -4.24 -22.44 4.01
CA LEU A 54 -3.15 -23.39 4.17
C LEU A 54 -3.61 -24.74 4.72
N ALA A 55 -4.62 -24.74 5.60
CA ALA A 55 -5.11 -25.94 6.29
C ALA A 55 -6.00 -26.81 5.39
N ASP A 56 -6.93 -26.19 4.65
CA ASP A 56 -7.85 -26.90 3.75
C ASP A 56 -7.96 -26.20 2.39
N PRO A 57 -7.04 -26.51 1.45
CA PRO A 57 -7.07 -25.92 0.12
C PRO A 57 -8.33 -26.32 -0.65
N SER A 58 -8.89 -27.51 -0.38
CA SER A 58 -10.03 -28.05 -1.12
C SER A 58 -11.30 -27.22 -0.89
N THR A 59 -11.61 -26.92 0.37
CA THR A 59 -12.74 -26.05 0.72
C THR A 59 -12.46 -24.59 0.36
N SER A 60 -11.20 -24.15 0.46
CA SER A 60 -10.80 -22.78 0.15
C SER A 60 -11.04 -22.40 -1.31
N MET A 61 -10.94 -23.35 -2.25
CA MET A 61 -11.35 -23.12 -3.65
C MET A 61 -12.80 -22.67 -3.76
N GLY A 62 -13.70 -23.39 -3.10
CA GLY A 62 -15.13 -23.08 -3.13
C GLY A 62 -15.40 -21.69 -2.56
N VAL A 63 -14.76 -21.35 -1.45
CA VAL A 63 -14.87 -20.03 -0.81
C VAL A 63 -14.35 -18.94 -1.74
N LEU A 64 -13.14 -19.10 -2.28
CA LEU A 64 -12.51 -18.11 -3.14
C LEU A 64 -13.37 -17.82 -4.37
N THR A 65 -13.83 -18.87 -5.05
CA THR A 65 -14.65 -18.74 -6.25
C THR A 65 -16.02 -18.14 -5.94
N THR A 66 -16.64 -18.50 -4.81
CA THR A 66 -17.92 -17.92 -4.39
C THR A 66 -17.78 -16.44 -4.06
N VAL A 67 -16.73 -16.06 -3.33
CA VAL A 67 -16.45 -14.67 -2.97
C VAL A 67 -16.16 -13.85 -4.23
N PHE A 68 -15.25 -14.30 -5.10
CA PHE A 68 -14.95 -13.57 -6.33
C PHE A 68 -16.15 -13.47 -7.25
N GLY A 69 -16.88 -14.57 -7.49
CA GLY A 69 -18.08 -14.57 -8.32
C GLY A 69 -19.13 -13.58 -7.80
N THR A 70 -19.34 -13.56 -6.48
CA THR A 70 -20.25 -12.60 -5.84
C THR A 70 -19.76 -11.16 -5.97
N LEU A 71 -18.45 -10.91 -5.77
CA LEU A 71 -17.87 -9.58 -5.95
C LEU A 71 -18.02 -9.06 -7.38
N PHE A 72 -17.81 -9.91 -8.40
CA PHE A 72 -18.03 -9.53 -9.80
C PHE A 72 -19.49 -9.19 -10.10
N VAL A 73 -20.45 -9.92 -9.53
CA VAL A 73 -21.88 -9.59 -9.63
C VAL A 73 -22.18 -8.26 -8.94
N LEU A 74 -21.67 -8.03 -7.73
CA LEU A 74 -21.85 -6.77 -7.00
C LEU A 74 -21.21 -5.59 -7.72
N GLU A 75 -20.03 -5.76 -8.30
CA GLU A 75 -19.36 -4.75 -9.10
C GLU A 75 -20.15 -4.44 -10.37
N GLY A 76 -20.70 -5.47 -11.03
CA GLY A 76 -21.67 -5.32 -12.11
C GLY A 76 -22.84 -4.43 -11.66
N MET A 77 -23.49 -4.76 -10.54
CA MET A 77 -24.59 -3.97 -9.99
C MET A 77 -24.17 -2.52 -9.67
N GLY A 78 -22.95 -2.31 -9.17
CA GLY A 78 -22.40 -0.97 -8.93
C GLY A 78 -22.22 -0.18 -10.23
N ASN A 79 -21.78 -0.83 -11.31
CA ASN A 79 -21.68 -0.21 -12.63
C ASN A 79 -23.06 0.11 -13.21
N LEU A 80 -24.08 -0.74 -12.99
CA LEU A 80 -25.46 -0.42 -13.35
C LEU A 80 -25.96 0.83 -12.60
N PHE A 81 -25.69 0.94 -11.30
CA PHE A 81 -26.05 2.12 -10.52
C PHE A 81 -25.38 3.40 -11.06
N LYS A 82 -24.08 3.33 -11.38
CA LYS A 82 -23.36 4.45 -12.03
C LYS A 82 -23.97 4.82 -13.37
N THR A 83 -24.33 3.83 -14.20
CA THR A 83 -25.03 4.08 -15.47
C THR A 83 -26.33 4.85 -15.24
N CYS A 84 -27.16 4.42 -14.27
CA CYS A 84 -28.40 5.13 -13.94
C CYS A 84 -28.13 6.57 -13.51
N VAL A 85 -27.19 6.82 -12.59
CA VAL A 85 -26.86 8.17 -12.13
C VAL A 85 -26.35 9.07 -13.26
N VAL A 86 -25.46 8.55 -14.11
CA VAL A 86 -24.90 9.31 -15.25
C VAL A 86 -25.96 9.62 -16.30
N CYS A 87 -26.87 8.68 -16.61
CA CYS A 87 -27.98 8.89 -17.53
C CYS A 87 -28.86 10.08 -17.17
N PHE A 88 -29.08 10.33 -15.87
CA PHE A 88 -29.93 11.44 -15.43
C PHE A 88 -29.21 12.78 -15.37
N GLY A 89 -27.87 12.81 -15.40
CA GLY A 89 -27.09 14.02 -15.16
C GLY A 89 -26.23 14.51 -16.33
N THR A 90 -25.93 13.68 -17.33
CA THR A 90 -25.00 14.08 -18.41
C THR A 90 -25.34 13.35 -19.72
N ASP A 91 -25.38 14.11 -20.83
CA ASP A 91 -25.69 13.59 -22.18
C ASP A 91 -24.50 12.87 -22.85
N SER A 92 -23.68 12.19 -22.05
CA SER A 92 -22.50 11.47 -22.53
C SER A 92 -22.88 10.05 -22.96
N GLN A 93 -23.27 9.90 -24.22
CA GLN A 93 -23.56 8.60 -24.83
C GLN A 93 -22.38 7.61 -24.69
N THR A 94 -21.14 8.09 -24.73
CA THR A 94 -19.93 7.27 -24.57
C THR A 94 -19.82 6.68 -23.17
N ALA A 95 -20.07 7.48 -22.13
CA ALA A 95 -20.02 7.00 -20.75
C ALA A 95 -21.12 5.95 -20.50
N PHE A 96 -22.33 6.18 -21.01
CA PHE A 96 -23.42 5.22 -20.94
C PHE A 96 -23.07 3.87 -21.56
N CYS A 97 -22.50 3.90 -22.78
CA CYS A 97 -22.10 2.69 -23.51
C CYS A 97 -21.03 1.90 -22.73
N LEU A 98 -19.99 2.60 -22.24
CA LEU A 98 -18.88 1.99 -21.52
C LEU A 98 -19.34 1.34 -20.20
N TYR A 99 -20.14 2.03 -19.38
CA TYR A 99 -20.63 1.46 -18.12
C TYR A 99 -21.64 0.33 -18.32
N SER A 100 -22.47 0.40 -19.38
CA SER A 100 -23.38 -0.69 -19.73
C SER A 100 -22.63 -1.95 -20.16
N MET A 101 -21.56 -1.81 -20.96
CA MET A 101 -20.70 -2.93 -21.33
C MET A 101 -19.98 -3.52 -20.12
N LEU A 102 -19.47 -2.69 -19.20
CA LEU A 102 -18.83 -3.14 -17.96
C LEU A 102 -19.83 -3.87 -17.03
N PHE A 103 -21.06 -3.37 -16.90
CA PHE A 103 -22.11 -4.04 -16.15
C PHE A 103 -22.38 -5.45 -16.70
N LEU A 104 -22.61 -5.55 -18.02
CA LEU A 104 -22.90 -6.84 -18.65
C LEU A 104 -21.71 -7.79 -18.52
N GLY A 105 -20.50 -7.30 -18.80
CA GLY A 105 -19.27 -8.07 -18.71
C GLY A 105 -19.02 -8.63 -17.32
N ASN A 106 -19.03 -7.77 -16.29
CA ASN A 106 -18.79 -8.19 -14.91
C ASN A 106 -19.89 -9.11 -14.38
N THR A 107 -21.15 -8.87 -14.73
CA THR A 107 -22.27 -9.72 -14.28
C THR A 107 -22.22 -11.09 -14.92
N ILE A 108 -22.04 -11.18 -16.24
CA ILE A 108 -21.91 -12.46 -16.96
C ILE A 108 -20.69 -13.22 -16.45
N LEU A 109 -19.55 -12.53 -16.30
CA LEU A 109 -18.34 -13.15 -15.77
C LEU A 109 -18.57 -13.68 -14.35
N GLY A 110 -19.16 -12.90 -13.45
CA GLY A 110 -19.51 -13.34 -12.10
C GLY A 110 -20.42 -14.57 -12.08
N ILE A 111 -21.45 -14.61 -12.93
CA ILE A 111 -22.33 -15.77 -13.07
C ILE A 111 -21.56 -16.99 -13.59
N VAL A 112 -20.72 -16.83 -14.61
CA VAL A 112 -19.88 -17.92 -15.15
C VAL A 112 -18.96 -18.50 -14.07
N ILE A 113 -18.34 -17.63 -13.27
CA ILE A 113 -17.49 -18.01 -12.13
C ILE A 113 -18.27 -18.86 -11.13
N LEU A 114 -19.49 -18.45 -10.78
CA LEU A 114 -20.33 -19.16 -9.81
C LEU A 114 -20.88 -20.49 -10.34
N VAL A 115 -21.24 -20.57 -11.62
CA VAL A 115 -21.81 -21.77 -12.24
C VAL A 115 -20.72 -22.80 -12.56
N TYR A 116 -19.54 -22.35 -13.00
CA TYR A 116 -18.43 -23.21 -13.40
C TYR A 116 -17.16 -22.94 -12.59
N PRO A 117 -17.17 -23.19 -11.27
CA PRO A 117 -16.07 -22.80 -10.40
C PRO A 117 -14.76 -23.53 -10.72
N ASN A 118 -14.85 -24.81 -11.06
CA ASN A 118 -13.68 -25.64 -11.37
C ASN A 118 -12.98 -25.21 -12.67
N GLU A 119 -13.76 -24.92 -13.73
CA GLU A 119 -13.21 -24.48 -15.01
C GLU A 119 -12.63 -23.08 -14.95
N THR A 120 -13.30 -22.17 -14.24
CA THR A 120 -12.77 -20.83 -13.96
C THR A 120 -11.42 -20.90 -13.26
N LEU A 121 -11.29 -21.75 -12.25
CA LEU A 121 -10.04 -21.92 -11.52
C LEU A 121 -8.94 -22.48 -12.43
N ASN A 122 -9.26 -23.44 -13.30
CA ASN A 122 -8.31 -23.94 -14.30
C ASN A 122 -7.79 -22.82 -15.20
N MET A 123 -8.70 -21.97 -15.71
CA MET A 123 -8.32 -20.82 -16.54
C MET A 123 -7.46 -19.83 -15.76
N LEU A 124 -7.83 -19.53 -14.50
CA LEU A 124 -7.06 -18.62 -13.65
C LEU A 124 -5.65 -19.14 -13.42
N ILE A 125 -5.47 -20.44 -13.15
CA ILE A 125 -4.15 -21.05 -12.96
C ILE A 125 -3.33 -20.95 -14.24
N TRP A 126 -3.93 -21.16 -15.42
CA TRP A 126 -3.26 -20.94 -16.70
C TRP A 126 -2.80 -19.49 -16.88
N PHE A 127 -3.65 -18.52 -16.56
CA PHE A 127 -3.30 -17.10 -16.60
C PHE A 127 -2.17 -16.76 -15.63
N VAL A 128 -2.22 -17.26 -14.39
CA VAL A 128 -1.17 -17.05 -13.38
C VAL A 128 0.14 -17.69 -13.82
N ALA A 129 0.11 -18.93 -14.33
CA ALA A 129 1.29 -19.61 -14.84
C ALA A 129 1.90 -18.84 -16.03
N LEU A 130 1.07 -18.37 -16.97
CA LEU A 130 1.52 -17.55 -18.09
C LEU A 130 2.12 -16.22 -17.61
N ALA A 131 1.50 -15.55 -16.63
CA ALA A 131 2.03 -14.33 -16.06
C ALA A 131 3.40 -14.55 -15.39
N PHE A 132 3.55 -15.64 -14.61
CA PHE A 132 4.83 -16.01 -14.01
C PHE A 132 5.89 -16.34 -15.05
N LEU A 133 5.52 -16.99 -16.15
CA LEU A 133 6.41 -17.24 -17.28
C LEU A 133 6.91 -15.92 -17.89
N ILE A 134 6.01 -14.97 -18.16
CA ILE A 134 6.35 -13.66 -18.74
C ILE A 134 7.24 -12.86 -17.79
N VAL A 135 6.88 -12.77 -16.51
CA VAL A 135 7.67 -12.07 -15.49
C VAL A 135 9.05 -12.71 -15.34
N GLY A 136 9.13 -14.03 -15.28
CA GLY A 136 10.39 -14.77 -15.22
C GLY A 136 11.29 -14.49 -16.44
N ALA A 137 10.73 -14.54 -17.65
CA ALA A 137 11.45 -14.23 -18.88
C ALA A 137 11.98 -12.78 -18.89
N ILE A 138 11.16 -11.80 -18.49
CA ILE A 138 11.58 -10.40 -18.40
C ILE A 138 12.71 -10.24 -17.38
N GLN A 139 12.62 -10.85 -16.19
CA GLN A 139 13.65 -10.78 -15.16
C GLN A 139 14.97 -11.39 -15.63
N ILE A 140 14.95 -12.50 -16.36
CA ILE A 140 16.15 -13.09 -16.96
C ILE A 140 16.78 -12.11 -17.95
N ILE A 141 15.99 -11.48 -18.83
CA ILE A 141 16.50 -10.48 -19.80
C ILE A 141 17.11 -9.28 -19.08
N VAL A 142 16.43 -8.73 -18.07
CA VAL A 142 16.92 -7.60 -17.28
C VAL A 142 18.21 -7.97 -16.54
N GLY A 143 18.27 -9.16 -15.96
CA GLY A 143 19.47 -9.69 -15.31
C GLY A 143 20.66 -9.76 -16.28
N VAL A 144 20.47 -10.27 -17.50
CA VAL A 144 21.52 -10.31 -18.54
C VAL A 144 21.98 -8.90 -18.93
N ILE A 145 21.05 -7.94 -19.08
CA ILE A 145 21.39 -6.54 -19.39
C ILE A 145 22.23 -5.93 -18.26
N PHE A 146 21.89 -6.20 -17.00
CA PHE A 146 22.64 -5.70 -15.83
C PHE A 146 24.04 -6.30 -15.73
N CYS A 147 24.19 -7.57 -16.11
CA CYS A 147 25.49 -8.23 -16.21
C CYS A 147 26.42 -7.48 -17.19
N ILE A 148 25.89 -7.09 -18.35
CA ILE A 148 26.64 -6.33 -19.37
C ILE A 148 26.91 -4.89 -18.93
N GLY A 149 25.96 -4.28 -18.19
CA GLY A 149 26.03 -2.90 -17.72
C GLY A 149 26.95 -2.64 -16.52
N ASN A 150 27.65 -3.66 -16.00
CA ASN A 150 28.60 -3.54 -14.88
C ASN A 150 28.00 -2.98 -13.57
N VAL A 151 26.69 -3.20 -13.34
CA VAL A 151 25.91 -2.71 -12.16
C VAL A 151 26.19 -3.54 -10.89
N GLY A 152 27.22 -4.38 -10.90
CA GLY A 152 27.55 -5.31 -9.83
C GLY A 152 27.02 -6.72 -10.13
N TRP A 153 27.93 -7.69 -10.10
CA TRP A 153 27.62 -9.07 -10.48
C TRP A 153 26.58 -9.73 -9.54
N GLU A 154 26.57 -9.35 -8.26
CA GLU A 154 25.66 -9.87 -7.24
C GLU A 154 24.19 -9.54 -7.54
N ALA A 155 23.91 -8.29 -7.92
CA ALA A 155 22.56 -7.85 -8.26
C ALA A 155 22.06 -8.53 -9.54
N SER A 156 22.92 -8.63 -10.55
CA SER A 156 22.61 -9.32 -11.81
C SER A 156 22.27 -10.80 -11.59
N LEU A 157 23.06 -11.50 -10.77
CA LEU A 157 22.85 -12.92 -10.49
C LEU A 157 21.57 -13.12 -9.67
N GLY A 158 21.32 -12.27 -8.67
CA GLY A 158 20.10 -12.30 -7.86
C GLY A 158 18.82 -12.16 -8.71
N ILE A 159 18.76 -11.17 -9.60
CA ILE A 159 17.61 -10.94 -10.48
C ILE A 159 17.43 -12.11 -11.47
N SER A 160 18.53 -12.60 -12.07
CA SER A 160 18.47 -13.71 -13.03
C SER A 160 18.00 -15.01 -12.37
N PHE A 161 18.49 -15.30 -11.15
CA PHE A 161 18.08 -16.47 -10.38
C PHE A 161 16.60 -16.40 -9.98
N LEU A 162 16.13 -15.21 -9.58
CA LEU A 162 14.71 -14.99 -9.31
C LEU A 162 13.85 -15.23 -10.56
N GLY A 163 14.26 -14.72 -11.71
CA GLY A 163 13.56 -14.95 -12.98
C GLY A 163 13.52 -16.43 -13.38
N LEU A 164 14.61 -17.15 -13.15
CA LEU A 164 14.66 -18.61 -13.35
C LEU A 164 13.70 -19.33 -12.41
N LEU A 165 13.64 -18.93 -11.14
CA LEU A 165 12.71 -19.50 -10.16
C LEU A 165 11.24 -19.29 -10.60
N TYR A 166 10.88 -18.09 -11.05
CA TYR A 166 9.53 -17.83 -11.60
C TYR A 166 9.23 -18.68 -12.83
N THR A 167 10.21 -18.88 -13.71
CA THR A 167 10.04 -19.69 -14.93
C THR A 167 9.85 -21.17 -14.60
N ILE A 168 10.64 -21.71 -13.66
CA ILE A 168 10.48 -23.09 -13.17
C ILE A 168 9.11 -23.24 -12.50
N LEU A 169 8.72 -22.27 -11.68
CA LEU A 169 7.41 -22.27 -11.03
C LEU A 169 6.27 -22.29 -12.05
N ALA A 170 6.35 -21.47 -13.10
CA ALA A 170 5.39 -21.47 -14.20
C ALA A 170 5.33 -22.83 -14.92
N GLY A 171 6.47 -23.44 -15.22
CA GLY A 171 6.55 -24.76 -15.83
C GLY A 171 5.94 -25.86 -14.95
N LEU A 172 6.20 -25.83 -13.65
CA LEU A 172 5.59 -26.73 -12.67
C LEU A 172 4.06 -26.54 -12.64
N LEU A 173 3.59 -25.30 -12.62
CA LEU A 173 2.16 -24.99 -12.64
C LEU A 173 1.46 -25.57 -13.87
N MET A 174 2.08 -25.48 -15.05
CA MET A 174 1.53 -26.01 -16.30
C MET A 174 1.58 -27.54 -16.41
N SER A 175 2.55 -28.20 -15.76
CA SER A 175 2.77 -29.64 -15.94
C SER A 175 1.71 -30.51 -15.27
N ASN A 176 1.19 -30.10 -14.10
CA ASN A 176 0.19 -30.86 -13.35
C ASN A 176 -0.94 -29.97 -12.83
N LEU A 177 -1.85 -29.53 -13.71
CA LEU A 177 -2.97 -28.64 -13.34
C LEU A 177 -3.75 -29.04 -12.08
N ASN A 178 -3.92 -30.35 -11.83
CA ASN A 178 -4.65 -30.81 -10.65
C ASN A 178 -3.85 -30.68 -9.35
N GLU A 179 -2.57 -31.05 -9.34
CA GLU A 179 -1.71 -30.89 -8.16
C GLU A 179 -1.32 -29.41 -7.95
N SER A 180 -1.18 -28.66 -9.03
CA SER A 180 -0.87 -27.24 -9.04
C SER A 180 -1.96 -26.40 -8.36
N LYS A 181 -3.23 -26.83 -8.37
CA LYS A 181 -4.33 -26.13 -7.66
C LYS A 181 -4.01 -25.98 -6.18
N ASP A 182 -3.76 -27.11 -5.52
CA ASP A 182 -3.48 -27.15 -4.09
C ASP A 182 -2.23 -26.32 -3.75
N PHE A 183 -1.20 -26.40 -4.59
CA PHE A 183 0.00 -25.60 -4.42
C PHE A 183 -0.28 -24.09 -4.55
N VAL A 184 -1.02 -23.66 -5.58
CA VAL A 184 -1.38 -22.24 -5.79
C VAL A 184 -2.20 -21.70 -4.62
N ILE A 185 -3.18 -22.47 -4.15
CA ILE A 185 -4.03 -22.03 -3.02
C ILE A 185 -3.21 -21.91 -1.75
N ARG A 186 -2.31 -22.86 -1.48
CA ARG A 186 -1.39 -22.78 -0.35
C ARG A 186 -0.44 -21.60 -0.48
N LEU A 187 0.07 -21.31 -1.68
CA LEU A 187 0.92 -20.15 -1.95
C LEU A 187 0.15 -18.84 -1.66
N ILE A 188 -1.08 -18.72 -2.17
CA ILE A 188 -1.97 -17.59 -1.91
C ILE A 188 -2.25 -17.47 -0.41
N GLY A 189 -2.60 -18.57 0.26
CA GLY A 189 -2.83 -18.62 1.71
C GLY A 189 -1.61 -18.19 2.51
N GLY A 190 -0.41 -18.60 2.09
CA GLY A 190 0.86 -18.17 2.67
C GLY A 190 1.09 -16.68 2.54
N VAL A 191 0.91 -16.11 1.34
CA VAL A 191 1.04 -14.67 1.10
C VAL A 191 0.02 -13.87 1.91
N ILE A 192 -1.24 -14.31 1.94
CA ILE A 192 -2.31 -13.69 2.74
C ILE A 192 -1.97 -13.74 4.22
N THR A 193 -1.44 -14.86 4.71
CA THR A 193 -1.02 -15.02 6.12
C THR A 193 0.09 -14.02 6.47
N LEU A 194 1.12 -13.92 5.64
CA LEU A 194 2.23 -12.97 5.83
C LEU A 194 1.73 -11.53 5.84
N PHE A 195 0.84 -11.19 4.91
CA PHE A 195 0.23 -9.86 4.86
C PHE A 195 -0.62 -9.56 6.11
N GLY A 196 -1.39 -10.54 6.59
CA GLY A 196 -2.13 -10.41 7.84
C GLY A 196 -1.21 -10.17 9.04
N ILE A 197 -0.09 -10.89 9.13
CA ILE A 197 0.92 -10.69 10.19
C ILE A 197 1.52 -9.27 10.10
N GLN A 198 1.80 -8.78 8.89
CA GLN A 198 2.29 -7.41 8.68
C GLN A 198 1.26 -6.36 9.15
N LEU A 199 -0.04 -6.59 8.93
CA LEU A 199 -1.10 -5.72 9.45
C LEU A 199 -1.18 -5.75 10.98
N LEU A 200 -1.01 -6.92 11.61
CA LEU A 200 -0.95 -7.03 13.07
C LEU A 200 0.22 -6.24 13.64
N TYR A 201 1.39 -6.32 13.00
CA TYR A 201 2.56 -5.52 13.38
C TYR A 201 2.29 -4.01 13.24
N LEU A 202 1.68 -3.59 12.13
CA LEU A 202 1.31 -2.19 11.91
C LEU A 202 0.30 -1.70 12.96
N ALA A 203 -0.71 -2.51 13.28
CA ALA A 203 -1.71 -2.17 14.29
C ALA A 203 -1.09 -1.95 15.67
N LYS A 204 -0.13 -2.80 16.05
CA LYS A 204 0.63 -2.64 17.30
C LYS A 204 1.39 -1.31 17.31
N ARG A 205 2.10 -1.01 16.23
CA ARG A 205 2.86 0.25 16.10
C ARG A 205 1.96 1.48 16.13
N LEU A 206 0.80 1.44 15.47
CA LEU A 206 -0.19 2.52 15.50
C LEU A 206 -0.79 2.73 16.90
N LYS A 207 -1.00 1.65 17.67
CA LYS A 207 -1.46 1.73 19.05
C LYS A 207 -0.46 2.47 19.94
N GLU A 208 0.83 2.12 19.84
CA GLU A 208 1.90 2.79 20.60
C GLU A 208 1.94 4.29 20.28
N MET A 209 1.81 4.67 19.00
CA MET A 209 1.75 6.09 18.59
C MET A 209 0.51 6.80 19.14
N ASN A 210 -0.66 6.16 19.14
CA ASN A 210 -1.88 6.76 19.68
C ASN A 210 -1.77 7.02 21.19
N GLU A 211 -1.18 6.09 21.94
CA GLU A 211 -0.93 6.24 23.38
C GLU A 211 0.00 7.43 23.68
N THR A 212 1.09 7.61 22.91
CA THR A 212 1.98 8.77 23.06
C THR A 212 1.26 10.09 22.78
N LEU A 213 0.41 10.13 21.76
CA LEU A 213 -0.35 11.34 21.41
C LEU A 213 -1.41 11.68 22.46
N GLU A 214 -2.05 10.67 23.05
CA GLU A 214 -2.97 10.85 24.17
C GLU A 214 -2.24 11.35 25.43
N GLU A 215 -1.02 10.87 25.69
CA GLU A 215 -0.18 11.36 26.79
C GLU A 215 0.22 12.83 26.59
N GLU A 216 0.70 13.20 25.39
CA GLU A 216 1.02 14.59 25.05
C GLU A 216 -0.18 15.53 25.16
N ALA A 217 -1.37 15.09 24.75
CA ALA A 217 -2.59 15.87 24.85
C ALA A 217 -3.08 16.04 26.30
N ASN A 218 -2.79 15.07 27.17
CA ASN A 218 -3.18 15.08 28.58
C ASN A 218 -2.14 15.69 29.51
N MET A 219 -0.90 15.89 29.04
CA MET A 219 0.09 16.63 29.82
C MET A 219 -0.50 18.02 30.11
N PRO A 220 -0.65 18.40 31.40
CA PRO A 220 -1.12 19.73 31.73
C PRO A 220 -0.19 20.67 30.97
N LYS A 221 -0.76 21.62 30.20
CA LYS A 221 0.03 22.73 29.66
C LYS A 221 0.68 23.33 30.89
N SER A 222 1.92 22.93 31.16
CA SER A 222 2.75 23.60 32.12
C SER A 222 2.75 24.98 31.53
N THR A 223 1.99 25.85 32.19
CA THR A 223 2.18 27.27 32.02
C THR A 223 3.61 27.35 32.47
N VAL A 224 4.52 27.31 31.50
CA VAL A 224 5.83 27.91 31.63
C VAL A 224 5.45 29.32 31.97
N THR A 225 5.23 29.51 33.26
CA THR A 225 5.27 30.79 33.91
C THR A 225 6.68 31.13 33.53
N ILE A 226 6.80 31.94 32.48
CA ILE A 226 8.03 32.64 32.20
C ILE A 226 8.18 33.44 33.50
N GLU A 227 8.83 32.81 34.47
CA GLU A 227 9.40 33.47 35.62
C GLU A 227 10.21 34.55 34.94
N GLU A 228 9.67 35.77 34.99
CA GLU A 228 10.13 36.91 34.22
C GLU A 228 11.64 36.86 34.25
N LEU A 229 12.25 36.52 33.10
CA LEU A 229 13.68 36.66 32.95
C LEU A 229 13.95 38.10 33.40
N PRO A 230 14.79 38.32 34.42
CA PRO A 230 15.05 39.66 34.94
C PRO A 230 15.33 40.55 33.74
N ASP A 231 14.54 41.59 33.60
CA ASP A 231 14.56 42.50 32.46
C ASP A 231 15.99 43.02 32.31
N ASP A 232 16.74 42.48 31.35
CA ASP A 232 18.15 42.77 31.06
C ASP A 232 18.34 44.20 30.51
N ASN A 233 17.31 45.04 30.63
CA ASN A 233 17.38 46.48 30.40
C ASN A 233 18.31 47.20 31.40
N ASP A 234 18.75 46.56 32.50
CA ASP A 234 19.68 47.19 33.44
C ASP A 234 21.14 47.24 32.94
N GLU A 235 21.55 46.41 31.96
CA GLU A 235 22.90 46.50 31.38
C GLU A 235 23.11 47.71 30.45
N THR A 236 22.03 48.28 29.88
CA THR A 236 22.15 49.49 29.05
C THR A 236 22.36 50.78 29.86
N ALA A 237 22.08 50.76 31.16
CA ALA A 237 22.31 51.89 32.05
C ALA A 237 23.81 52.08 32.40
N GLU A 238 24.62 51.00 32.44
CA GLU A 238 26.05 51.13 32.74
C GLU A 238 26.88 51.60 31.53
N LEU A 239 26.52 51.23 30.30
CA LEU A 239 27.27 51.65 29.11
C LEU A 239 27.11 53.13 28.77
N THR A 240 26.03 53.78 29.22
CA THR A 240 25.83 55.22 29.00
C THR A 240 26.71 56.08 29.92
N LYS A 241 27.15 55.57 31.08
CA LYS A 241 28.09 56.30 31.97
C LYS A 241 29.53 56.30 31.47
N LEU A 242 29.96 55.29 30.72
CA LEU A 242 31.33 55.18 30.22
C LEU A 242 31.59 55.99 28.93
N SER A 243 30.54 56.46 28.24
CA SER A 243 30.65 57.27 27.02
C SER A 243 30.73 58.79 27.27
N GLY A 244 30.63 59.26 28.53
CA GLY A 244 30.57 60.69 28.87
C GLY A 244 31.91 61.35 29.22
N ASP A 245 32.99 60.58 29.39
CA ASP A 245 34.30 61.06 29.90
C ASP A 245 35.45 60.98 28.86
N LEU A 246 35.12 61.02 27.56
CA LEU A 246 36.08 61.09 26.44
C LEU A 246 35.77 62.30 25.55
#